data_AF-A0A963ME58-F1
#
_entry.id   AF-A0A963ME58-F1
#
_cell.length_a   1.000
_cell.length_b   1.000
_cell.length_c   1.000
_cell.angle_alpha   90.00
_cell.angle_beta   90.00
_cell.angle_gamma   90.00
#
_symmetry.space_group_name_H-M   'P 1'
#
loop_
_entity.id
_entity.type
_entity.pdbx_description
1 polymer ?
#
loop_
_entity_poly.entity_id
_entity_poly.type
_entity_poly.pdbx_seq_one_letter_code
_entity_poly.pdbx_strand_id
1 'polypeptide(L)'
;MKYVDEFRDPAKARALVRDITQRLDGIAARLQRPLQIMEVCGGHTHSIFRYGIHRMLPPTVEFVHGPGCPVCVLPMGRVDDAIALARQPNLIFATFGDAMRVPGSRLSLLQARAEGADVRMVYSPLDALQLARDNPRRPVVFFGLGFETTMPATAMTLLQARADAVANFSVFCNHITIIPTLRAILDEPDLQIDGFLGPGHVSMVIGIRCYDFIARDYRRPITVAGFEPLDLLQALSMVVQQIAD
;
A
#
# COMPACT_ATOMS: atom_id res chain seq x y z
N MET A 1 5.28 16.78 -15.01
CA MET A 1 6.14 15.64 -14.61
C MET A 1 6.77 15.12 -15.88
N LYS A 2 8.11 15.05 -15.94
CA LYS A 2 8.84 14.59 -17.14
C LYS A 2 8.45 13.13 -17.40
N TYR A 3 8.26 12.75 -18.67
CA TYR A 3 7.89 11.40 -19.14
C TYR A 3 6.41 10.98 -19.06
N VAL A 4 5.51 11.82 -18.52
CA VAL A 4 4.08 11.45 -18.37
C VAL A 4 3.40 11.16 -19.71
N ASP A 5 3.73 11.92 -20.75
CA ASP A 5 3.10 11.76 -22.06
C ASP A 5 3.53 10.43 -22.72
N GLU A 6 4.79 10.03 -22.56
CA GLU A 6 5.31 8.77 -23.08
C GLU A 6 4.71 7.54 -22.40
N PHE A 7 4.41 7.64 -21.10
CA PHE A 7 3.76 6.59 -20.29
C PHE A 7 2.22 6.61 -20.37
N ARG A 8 1.64 7.54 -21.14
CA ARG A 8 0.20 7.65 -21.41
C ARG A 8 -0.16 7.61 -22.89
N ASP A 9 0.79 7.20 -23.74
CA ASP A 9 0.60 7.10 -25.19
C ASP A 9 -0.54 6.12 -25.55
N PRO A 10 -1.65 6.61 -26.15
CA PRO A 10 -2.79 5.76 -26.51
C PRO A 10 -2.48 4.70 -27.57
N ALA A 11 -1.53 4.95 -28.48
CA ALA A 11 -1.15 4.00 -29.51
C ALA A 11 -0.43 2.80 -28.91
N LYS A 12 0.49 3.05 -27.96
CA LYS A 12 1.17 1.99 -27.20
C LYS A 12 0.18 1.22 -26.33
N ALA A 13 -0.76 1.91 -25.69
CA ALA A 13 -1.78 1.25 -24.85
C ALA A 13 -2.63 0.28 -25.67
N ARG A 14 -3.11 0.71 -26.85
CA ARG A 14 -3.86 -0.15 -27.77
C ARG A 14 -3.04 -1.35 -28.25
N ALA A 15 -1.73 -1.19 -28.47
CA ALA A 15 -0.87 -2.29 -28.86
C ALA A 15 -0.75 -3.34 -27.75
N LEU A 16 -0.50 -2.90 -26.50
CA LEU A 16 -0.43 -3.79 -25.34
C LEU A 16 -1.76 -4.50 -25.07
N VAL A 17 -2.88 -3.78 -25.14
CA VAL A 17 -4.21 -4.39 -24.95
C VAL A 17 -4.47 -5.49 -25.99
N ARG A 18 -4.11 -5.29 -27.26
CA ARG A 18 -4.25 -6.33 -28.29
C ARG A 18 -3.40 -7.57 -28.00
N ASP A 19 -2.13 -7.38 -27.63
CA ASP A 19 -1.22 -8.48 -27.28
C ASP A 19 -1.73 -9.27 -26.06
N ILE A 20 -2.17 -8.57 -25.01
CA ILE A 20 -2.74 -9.19 -23.81
C ILE A 20 -3.99 -10.00 -24.16
N THR A 21 -4.95 -9.40 -24.88
CA THR A 21 -6.21 -10.06 -25.26
C THR A 21 -5.95 -11.35 -26.05
N GLN A 22 -5.04 -11.31 -27.03
CA GLN A 22 -4.72 -12.48 -27.84
C GLN A 22 -4.20 -13.66 -27.02
N ARG A 23 -3.44 -13.38 -25.95
CA ARG A 23 -2.88 -14.41 -25.05
C ARG A 23 -3.91 -14.91 -24.04
N LEU A 24 -4.76 -14.01 -23.55
CA LEU A 24 -5.81 -14.35 -22.58
C LEU A 24 -6.80 -15.37 -23.12
N ASP A 25 -7.13 -15.33 -24.41
CA ASP A 25 -8.07 -16.28 -25.01
C ASP A 25 -7.59 -17.75 -24.85
N GLY A 26 -6.30 -18.00 -25.06
CA GLY A 26 -5.70 -19.32 -24.86
C GLY A 26 -5.65 -19.73 -23.39
N ILE A 27 -5.34 -18.79 -22.50
CA ILE A 27 -5.24 -19.04 -21.06
C ILE A 27 -6.61 -19.33 -20.45
N ALA A 28 -7.63 -18.51 -20.76
CA ALA A 28 -8.97 -18.66 -20.22
C ALA A 28 -9.64 -19.96 -20.67
N ALA A 29 -9.40 -20.38 -21.92
CA ALA A 29 -9.83 -21.69 -22.41
C ALA A 29 -9.21 -22.85 -21.61
N ARG A 30 -7.94 -22.72 -21.19
CA ARG A 30 -7.27 -23.73 -20.36
C ARG A 30 -7.73 -23.71 -18.91
N LEU A 31 -7.96 -22.53 -18.33
CA LEU A 31 -8.36 -22.37 -16.92
C LEU A 31 -9.85 -22.63 -16.68
N GLN A 32 -10.70 -22.51 -17.72
CA GLN A 32 -12.17 -22.58 -17.60
C GLN A 32 -12.74 -21.51 -16.64
N ARG A 33 -11.98 -20.44 -16.39
CA ARG A 33 -12.34 -19.25 -15.60
C ARG A 33 -11.48 -18.06 -16.03
N PRO A 34 -11.86 -16.81 -15.68
CA PRO A 34 -10.98 -15.66 -15.87
C PRO A 34 -9.64 -15.82 -15.16
N LEU A 35 -8.59 -15.28 -15.77
CA LEU A 35 -7.26 -15.16 -15.16
C LEU A 35 -7.32 -14.13 -14.03
N GLN A 36 -6.94 -14.52 -12.82
CA GLN A 36 -6.98 -13.61 -11.66
C GLN A 36 -5.61 -13.02 -11.37
N ILE A 37 -5.50 -11.70 -11.53
CA ILE A 37 -4.27 -10.92 -11.34
C ILE A 37 -4.42 -10.04 -10.11
N MET A 38 -3.62 -10.27 -9.08
CA MET A 38 -3.64 -9.44 -7.88
C MET A 38 -2.67 -8.27 -7.98
N GLU A 39 -3.14 -7.06 -7.72
CA GLU A 39 -2.27 -5.94 -7.36
C GLU A 39 -2.30 -5.73 -5.85
N VAL A 40 -1.17 -5.29 -5.28
CA VAL A 40 -1.04 -5.07 -3.82
C VAL A 40 -0.60 -3.64 -3.50
N CYS A 41 -1.17 -2.67 -4.22
CA CYS A 41 -0.88 -1.26 -4.04
C CYS A 41 -2.11 -0.39 -4.31
N GLY A 42 -2.57 0.37 -3.32
CA GLY A 42 -3.71 1.29 -3.52
C GLY A 42 -3.49 2.30 -4.66
N GLY A 43 -2.23 2.63 -4.97
CA GLY A 43 -1.88 3.44 -6.15
C GLY A 43 -2.17 2.75 -7.48
N HIS A 44 -1.92 1.44 -7.57
CA HIS A 44 -2.29 0.63 -8.74
C HIS A 44 -3.80 0.48 -8.83
N THR A 45 -4.50 0.18 -7.73
CA THR A 45 -5.97 0.20 -7.69
C THR A 45 -6.50 1.52 -8.26
N HIS A 46 -6.01 2.65 -7.75
CA HIS A 46 -6.42 3.97 -8.19
C HIS A 46 -6.19 4.17 -9.69
N SER A 47 -5.03 3.81 -10.22
CA SER A 47 -4.71 3.94 -11.65
C SER A 47 -5.57 3.02 -12.53
N ILE A 48 -5.83 1.78 -12.12
CA ILE A 48 -6.70 0.83 -12.85
C ILE A 48 -8.10 1.42 -13.04
N PHE A 49 -8.66 2.04 -12.00
CA PHE A 49 -9.98 2.68 -12.07
C PHE A 49 -9.94 4.02 -12.80
N ARG A 50 -8.99 4.89 -12.45
CA ARG A 50 -8.85 6.24 -13.02
C ARG A 50 -8.69 6.23 -14.54
N TYR A 51 -7.89 5.31 -15.05
CA TYR A 51 -7.65 5.16 -16.49
C TYR A 51 -8.56 4.14 -17.15
N GLY A 52 -9.44 3.46 -16.40
CA GLY A 52 -10.37 2.49 -16.94
C GLY A 52 -9.71 1.24 -17.54
N ILE A 53 -8.53 0.85 -17.05
CA ILE A 53 -7.76 -0.31 -17.56
C ILE A 53 -8.60 -1.58 -17.52
N HIS A 54 -9.35 -1.80 -16.44
CA HIS A 54 -10.29 -2.91 -16.29
C HIS A 54 -11.39 -2.96 -17.38
N ARG A 55 -11.70 -1.84 -18.04
CA ARG A 55 -12.69 -1.77 -19.15
C ARG A 55 -12.04 -1.88 -20.52
N MET A 56 -10.73 -1.74 -20.61
CA MET A 56 -9.97 -1.88 -21.85
C MET A 56 -9.67 -3.35 -22.16
N LEU A 57 -9.75 -4.22 -21.16
CA LEU A 57 -9.40 -5.63 -21.24
C LEU A 57 -10.66 -6.51 -21.31
N PRO A 58 -10.57 -7.71 -21.90
CA PRO A 58 -11.69 -8.65 -21.96
C PRO A 58 -12.06 -9.19 -20.57
N PRO A 59 -13.28 -9.72 -20.38
CA PRO A 59 -13.71 -10.33 -19.10
C PRO A 59 -12.96 -11.63 -18.76
N THR A 60 -12.08 -12.09 -19.64
CA THR A 60 -11.19 -13.25 -19.42
C THR A 60 -10.01 -12.93 -18.50
N VAL A 61 -9.86 -11.69 -18.04
CA VAL A 61 -8.95 -11.29 -16.95
C VAL A 61 -9.70 -10.49 -15.90
N GLU A 62 -9.42 -10.77 -14.64
CA GLU A 62 -9.98 -10.08 -13.48
C GLU A 62 -8.85 -9.54 -12.61
N PHE A 63 -8.96 -8.27 -12.22
CA PHE A 63 -8.06 -7.68 -11.23
C PHE A 63 -8.59 -7.93 -9.83
N VAL A 64 -7.78 -8.56 -8.99
CA VAL A 64 -8.05 -8.72 -7.57
C VAL A 64 -7.29 -7.65 -6.80
N HIS A 65 -8.01 -6.87 -5.98
CA HIS A 65 -7.44 -5.78 -5.21
C HIS A 65 -6.97 -6.30 -3.85
N GLY A 66 -5.67 -6.53 -3.72
CA GLY A 66 -5.07 -7.01 -2.49
C GLY A 66 -4.99 -5.94 -1.40
N PRO A 67 -4.36 -6.26 -0.26
CA PRO A 67 -4.23 -5.36 0.89
C PRO A 67 -3.19 -4.24 0.63
N GLY A 68 -3.44 -3.38 -0.35
CA GLY A 68 -2.56 -2.30 -0.79
C GLY A 68 -2.74 -0.98 -0.04
N CYS A 69 -3.61 -0.93 0.98
CA CYS A 69 -3.89 0.26 1.79
C CYS A 69 -3.57 -0.04 3.27
N PRO A 70 -2.47 0.50 3.83
CA PRO A 70 -2.01 0.16 5.18
C PRO A 70 -3.00 0.60 6.27
N VAL A 71 -3.74 1.68 6.02
CA VAL A 71 -4.75 2.20 6.92
C VAL A 71 -6.02 1.34 6.91
N CYS A 72 -6.38 0.80 5.74
CA CYS A 72 -7.57 -0.02 5.55
C CYS A 72 -7.44 -1.41 6.17
N VAL A 73 -6.21 -1.92 6.28
CA VAL A 73 -5.91 -3.24 6.85
C VAL A 73 -5.40 -3.16 8.29
N LEU A 74 -5.48 -1.97 8.90
CA LEU A 74 -5.11 -1.78 10.29
C LEU A 74 -6.08 -2.56 11.19
N PRO A 75 -5.60 -3.46 12.07
CA PRO A 75 -6.50 -4.19 12.96
C PRO A 75 -7.26 -3.24 13.88
N MET A 76 -8.56 -3.49 14.06
CA MET A 76 -9.44 -2.65 14.88
C MET A 76 -8.88 -2.42 16.30
N GLY A 77 -8.28 -3.45 16.91
CA GLY A 77 -7.63 -3.33 18.23
C GLY A 77 -6.45 -2.33 18.26
N ARG A 78 -5.73 -2.13 17.14
CA ARG A 78 -4.67 -1.11 17.06
C ARG A 78 -5.23 0.31 17.00
N VAL A 79 -6.41 0.48 16.42
CA VAL A 79 -7.13 1.75 16.44
C VAL A 79 -7.61 2.04 17.86
N ASP A 80 -8.10 1.04 18.58
CA ASP A 80 -8.49 1.17 19.98
C ASP A 80 -7.30 1.54 20.88
N ASP A 81 -6.13 0.90 20.69
CA ASP A 81 -4.88 1.27 21.38
C ASP A 81 -4.50 2.73 21.11
N ALA A 82 -4.59 3.18 19.84
CA ALA A 82 -4.30 4.56 19.46
C ALA A 82 -5.27 5.56 20.14
N ILE A 83 -6.56 5.23 20.21
CA ILE A 83 -7.56 6.05 20.90
C ILE A 83 -7.29 6.09 22.42
N ALA A 84 -6.91 4.97 23.02
CA ALA A 84 -6.54 4.90 24.43
C ALA A 84 -5.32 5.78 24.75
N LEU A 85 -4.30 5.76 23.87
CA LEU A 85 -3.15 6.66 23.97
C LEU A 85 -3.56 8.13 23.81
N ALA A 86 -4.37 8.46 22.79
CA ALA A 86 -4.83 9.81 22.52
C ALA A 86 -5.63 10.44 23.68
N ARG A 87 -6.32 9.62 24.47
CA ARG A 87 -7.09 10.05 25.65
C ARG A 87 -6.26 10.23 26.91
N GLN A 88 -4.96 9.91 26.89
CA GLN A 88 -4.13 10.13 28.07
C GLN A 88 -4.01 11.64 28.38
N PRO A 89 -4.12 12.04 29.66
CA PRO A 89 -3.97 13.44 30.03
C PRO A 89 -2.62 14.01 29.58
N ASN A 90 -2.65 15.26 29.09
CA ASN A 90 -1.47 16.03 28.65
C ASN A 90 -0.70 15.47 27.43
N LEU A 91 -1.12 14.37 26.82
CA LEU A 91 -0.51 13.81 25.62
C LEU A 91 -0.96 14.57 24.35
N ILE A 92 -0.07 14.71 23.36
CA ILE A 92 -0.42 15.11 21.98
C ILE A 92 -0.28 13.87 21.10
N PHE A 93 -1.37 13.46 20.45
CA PHE A 93 -1.36 12.31 19.54
C PHE A 93 -1.35 12.81 18.09
N ALA A 94 -0.26 12.55 17.36
CA ALA A 94 -0.09 12.99 15.98
C ALA A 94 -0.33 11.83 15.01
N THR A 95 -1.11 12.07 13.96
CA THR A 95 -1.46 11.04 12.97
C THR A 95 -1.71 11.64 11.58
N PHE A 96 -1.60 10.82 10.53
CA PHE A 96 -2.04 11.20 9.20
C PHE A 96 -3.56 11.36 9.12
N GLY A 97 -4.03 12.16 8.15
CA GLY A 97 -5.44 12.51 8.04
C GLY A 97 -6.37 11.37 7.64
N ASP A 98 -5.87 10.40 6.88
CA ASP A 98 -6.58 9.18 6.48
C ASP A 98 -6.91 8.28 7.68
N ALA A 99 -5.98 8.14 8.63
CA ALA A 99 -6.15 7.36 9.85
C ALA A 99 -7.18 7.95 10.84
N MET A 100 -7.51 9.26 10.73
CA MET A 100 -8.45 9.91 11.65
C MET A 100 -9.84 9.28 11.64
N ARG A 101 -10.28 8.79 10.48
CA ARG A 101 -11.66 8.28 10.27
C ARG A 101 -11.78 6.78 10.38
N VAL A 102 -10.67 6.06 10.60
CA VAL A 102 -10.70 4.61 10.75
C VAL A 102 -11.50 4.25 12.00
N PRO A 103 -12.52 3.38 11.89
CA PRO A 103 -13.29 2.97 13.05
C PRO A 103 -12.46 2.01 13.93
N GLY A 104 -12.40 2.32 15.23
CA GLY A 104 -12.11 1.33 16.26
C GLY A 104 -13.39 0.56 16.63
N SER A 105 -13.35 -0.18 17.74
CA SER A 105 -14.50 -0.96 18.20
C SER A 105 -15.67 -0.09 18.69
N ARG A 106 -15.40 1.13 19.12
CA ARG A 106 -16.41 2.07 19.65
C ARG A 106 -16.35 3.46 19.02
N LEU A 107 -15.16 3.97 18.76
CA LEU A 107 -14.91 5.33 18.31
C LEU A 107 -13.81 5.34 17.26
N SER A 108 -13.67 6.46 16.55
CA SER A 108 -12.52 6.81 15.72
C SER A 108 -11.67 7.88 16.42
N LEU A 109 -10.44 8.09 15.93
CA LEU A 109 -9.58 9.19 16.40
C LEU A 109 -10.22 10.57 16.19
N LEU A 110 -11.01 10.73 15.13
CA LEU A 110 -11.78 11.95 14.88
C LEU A 110 -12.85 12.18 15.94
N GLN A 111 -13.55 11.14 16.37
CA GLN A 111 -14.54 11.23 17.45
C GLN A 111 -13.86 11.46 18.81
N ALA A 112 -12.75 10.77 19.10
CA ALA A 112 -11.98 11.01 20.32
C ALA A 112 -11.50 12.47 20.42
N ARG A 113 -11.08 13.07 19.29
CA ARG A 113 -10.76 14.50 19.21
C ARG A 113 -11.96 15.39 19.54
N ALA A 114 -13.14 15.06 19.02
CA ALA A 114 -14.37 15.80 19.30
C ALA A 114 -14.77 15.72 20.79
N GLU A 115 -14.36 14.67 21.49
CA GLU A 115 -14.56 14.47 22.93
C GLU A 115 -13.45 15.09 23.79
N GLY A 116 -12.49 15.81 23.20
CA GLY A 116 -11.47 16.59 23.90
C GLY A 116 -10.06 16.00 23.92
N ALA A 117 -9.80 14.87 23.26
CA ALA A 117 -8.43 14.39 23.06
C ALA A 117 -7.62 15.34 22.15
N ASP A 118 -6.36 15.62 22.48
CA ASP A 118 -5.47 16.45 21.65
C ASP A 118 -4.86 15.60 20.52
N VAL A 119 -5.68 15.33 19.50
CA VAL A 119 -5.28 14.63 18.26
C VAL A 119 -4.98 15.65 17.17
N ARG A 120 -3.75 15.63 16.63
CA ARG A 120 -3.28 16.55 15.59
C ARG A 120 -2.99 15.82 14.29
N MET A 121 -3.50 16.38 13.20
CA MET A 121 -3.21 15.89 11.86
C MET A 121 -1.83 16.41 11.43
N VAL A 122 -1.01 15.54 10.88
CA VAL A 122 0.32 15.86 10.33
C VAL A 122 0.46 15.32 8.92
N TYR A 123 1.38 15.89 8.14
CA TYR A 123 1.73 15.41 6.79
C TYR A 123 3.00 14.58 6.77
N SER A 124 3.83 14.69 7.81
CA SER A 124 5.07 13.92 7.95
C SER A 124 5.37 13.57 9.41
N PRO A 125 6.19 12.53 9.66
CA PRO A 125 6.71 12.27 11.00
C PRO A 125 7.55 13.43 11.55
N LEU A 126 8.21 14.22 10.68
CA LEU A 126 8.98 15.40 11.07
C LEU A 126 8.08 16.50 11.65
N ASP A 127 6.85 16.66 11.15
CA ASP A 127 5.88 17.60 11.72
C ASP A 127 5.52 17.18 13.15
N ALA A 128 5.40 15.87 13.41
CA ALA A 128 5.15 15.35 14.75
C ALA A 128 6.36 15.55 15.69
N LEU A 129 7.58 15.43 15.16
CA LEU A 129 8.79 15.79 15.91
C LEU A 129 8.82 17.30 16.22
N GLN A 130 8.40 18.15 15.28
CA GLN A 130 8.30 19.59 15.52
C GLN A 130 7.28 19.90 16.63
N LEU A 131 6.13 19.22 16.65
CA LEU A 131 5.18 19.32 17.76
C LEU A 131 5.81 19.00 19.11
N ALA A 132 6.71 18.01 19.18
CA ALA A 132 7.43 17.66 20.40
C ALA A 132 8.38 18.77 20.85
N ARG A 133 9.13 19.38 19.92
CA ARG A 133 10.02 20.53 20.21
C ARG A 133 9.24 21.74 20.71
N ASP A 134 8.09 22.01 20.11
CA ASP A 134 7.24 23.16 20.46
C ASP A 134 6.51 22.96 21.80
N ASN A 135 6.43 21.71 22.29
CA ASN A 135 5.70 21.34 23.51
C ASN A 135 6.57 20.49 24.46
N PRO A 136 7.72 21.01 24.96
CA PRO A 136 8.72 20.21 25.67
C PRO A 136 8.23 19.58 26.98
N ARG A 137 7.13 20.10 27.54
CA ARG A 137 6.50 19.60 28.78
C ARG A 137 5.41 18.55 28.56
N ARG A 138 5.14 18.19 27.30
CA ARG A 138 4.05 17.27 26.93
C ARG A 138 4.61 16.10 26.12
N PRO A 139 4.24 14.85 26.43
CA PRO A 139 4.54 13.73 25.55
C PRO A 139 3.86 13.90 24.20
N VAL A 140 4.60 13.64 23.12
CA VAL A 140 4.07 13.60 21.75
C VAL A 140 4.28 12.21 21.20
N VAL A 141 3.17 11.56 20.83
CA VAL A 141 3.18 10.23 20.22
C VAL A 141 2.75 10.36 18.77
N PHE A 142 3.62 9.95 17.85
CA PHE A 142 3.29 9.84 16.44
C PHE A 142 2.77 8.42 16.13
N PHE A 143 1.63 8.34 15.45
CA PHE A 143 1.08 7.08 14.98
C PHE A 143 1.82 6.63 13.71
N GLY A 144 2.83 5.76 13.89
CA GLY A 144 3.66 5.26 12.80
C GLY A 144 2.89 4.24 11.97
N LEU A 145 2.29 4.70 10.87
CA LEU A 145 1.51 3.86 9.94
C LEU A 145 2.13 3.83 8.55
N GLY A 146 1.83 2.76 7.83
CA GLY A 146 2.19 2.60 6.42
C GLY A 146 3.06 1.39 6.16
N PHE A 147 3.25 1.12 4.87
CA PHE A 147 4.14 0.06 4.40
C PHE A 147 5.61 0.50 4.42
N GLU A 148 6.48 -0.28 3.81
CA GLU A 148 7.91 -0.01 3.74
C GLU A 148 8.24 1.34 3.12
N THR A 149 7.33 1.93 2.32
CA THR A 149 7.50 3.28 1.76
C THR A 149 7.54 4.39 2.81
N THR A 150 6.85 4.24 3.94
CA THR A 150 6.78 5.26 4.99
C THR A 150 7.75 5.00 6.13
N MET A 151 8.20 3.75 6.31
CA MET A 151 9.12 3.35 7.37
C MET A 151 10.44 4.16 7.38
N PRO A 152 11.12 4.45 6.25
CA PRO A 152 12.35 5.23 6.25
C PRO A 152 12.18 6.63 6.83
N ALA A 153 11.09 7.33 6.49
CA ALA A 153 10.84 8.67 7.03
C ALA A 153 10.62 8.65 8.55
N THR A 154 9.87 7.66 9.05
CA THR A 154 9.70 7.44 10.49
C THR A 154 11.03 7.13 11.18
N ALA A 155 11.84 6.22 10.62
CA ALA A 155 13.13 5.85 11.16
C ALA A 155 14.11 7.05 11.21
N MET A 156 14.20 7.82 10.12
CA MET A 156 15.02 9.02 10.06
C MET A 156 14.56 10.07 11.09
N THR A 157 13.26 10.19 11.31
CA THR A 157 12.72 11.11 12.33
C THR A 157 13.11 10.68 13.74
N LEU A 158 13.10 9.38 14.05
CA LEU A 158 13.59 8.86 15.33
C LEU A 158 15.09 9.11 15.52
N LEU A 159 15.89 8.93 14.46
CA LEU A 159 17.32 9.26 14.47
C LEU A 159 17.55 10.76 14.73
N GLN A 160 16.77 11.63 14.08
CA GLN A 160 16.83 13.07 14.29
C GLN A 160 16.42 13.46 15.72
N ALA A 161 15.33 12.89 16.24
CA ALA A 161 14.89 13.12 17.61
C ALA A 161 15.98 12.76 18.63
N ARG A 162 16.69 11.65 18.40
CA ARG A 162 17.83 11.24 19.21
C ARG A 162 19.01 12.22 19.09
N ALA A 163 19.36 12.64 17.88
CA ALA A 163 20.45 13.59 17.64
C ALA A 163 20.19 14.95 18.32
N ASP A 164 18.94 15.39 18.33
CA ASP A 164 18.51 16.65 18.94
C ASP A 164 18.15 16.52 20.43
N ALA A 165 18.31 15.34 21.03
CA ALA A 165 17.95 15.04 22.41
C ALA A 165 16.48 15.37 22.78
N VAL A 166 15.55 15.19 21.85
CA VAL A 166 14.11 15.40 22.06
C VAL A 166 13.51 14.22 22.83
N ALA A 167 13.50 14.32 24.16
CA ALA A 167 13.12 13.21 25.05
C ALA A 167 11.60 12.93 25.14
N ASN A 168 10.75 13.88 24.72
CA ASN A 168 9.28 13.77 24.81
C ASN A 168 8.62 13.25 23.53
N PHE A 169 9.39 12.80 22.53
CA PHE A 169 8.88 12.27 21.28
C PHE A 169 8.90 10.73 21.28
N SER A 170 7.81 10.10 20.85
CA SER A 170 7.71 8.64 20.72
C SER A 170 6.89 8.26 19.50
N VAL A 171 7.10 7.05 18.98
CA VAL A 171 6.36 6.51 17.85
C VAL A 171 5.57 5.28 18.31
N PHE A 172 4.25 5.31 18.15
CA PHE A 172 3.42 4.13 18.25
C PHE A 172 3.50 3.35 16.92
N CYS A 173 4.50 2.47 16.82
CA CYS A 173 4.86 1.79 15.57
C CYS A 173 3.85 0.71 15.19
N ASN A 174 3.09 0.96 14.13
CA ASN A 174 2.14 0.05 13.51
C ASN A 174 2.38 -0.01 11.99
N HIS A 175 3.64 0.12 11.61
CA HIS A 175 4.05 -0.12 10.23
C HIS A 175 3.83 -1.59 9.87
N ILE A 176 3.41 -1.83 8.63
CA ILE A 176 3.10 -3.16 8.11
C ILE A 176 4.14 -3.49 7.04
N THR A 177 4.64 -4.71 7.00
CA THR A 177 5.51 -5.19 5.92
C THR A 177 4.70 -5.97 4.90
N ILE A 178 4.91 -5.75 3.61
CA ILE A 178 4.16 -6.40 2.53
C ILE A 178 4.47 -7.89 2.42
N ILE A 179 5.71 -8.30 2.71
CA ILE A 179 6.17 -9.68 2.47
C ILE A 179 5.42 -10.71 3.34
N PRO A 180 5.29 -10.54 4.67
CA PRO A 180 4.46 -11.43 5.48
C PRO A 180 2.99 -11.43 5.04
N THR A 181 2.45 -10.28 4.64
CA THR A 181 1.07 -10.16 4.16
C THR A 181 0.85 -10.97 2.88
N LEU A 182 1.76 -10.88 1.93
CA LEU A 182 1.72 -11.66 0.69
C LEU A 182 1.84 -13.16 0.95
N ARG A 183 2.72 -13.58 1.87
CA ARG A 183 2.80 -15.00 2.28
C ARG A 183 1.50 -15.50 2.88
N ALA A 184 0.93 -14.76 3.82
CA ALA A 184 -0.33 -15.13 4.45
C ALA A 184 -1.47 -15.29 3.42
N ILE A 185 -1.52 -14.42 2.41
CA ILE A 185 -2.46 -14.56 1.30
C ILE A 185 -2.18 -15.84 0.50
N LEU A 186 -0.93 -16.04 0.08
CA LEU A 186 -0.52 -17.17 -0.75
C LEU A 186 -0.65 -18.53 -0.06
N ASP A 187 -0.61 -18.57 1.27
CA ASP A 187 -0.82 -19.77 2.08
C ASP A 187 -2.31 -20.13 2.25
N GLU A 188 -3.23 -19.26 1.82
CA GLU A 188 -4.66 -19.52 1.91
C GLU A 188 -5.08 -20.58 0.86
N PRO A 189 -5.62 -21.76 1.26
CA PRO A 189 -5.82 -22.90 0.36
C PRO A 189 -6.76 -22.61 -0.81
N ASP A 190 -7.75 -21.75 -0.58
CA ASP A 190 -8.78 -21.42 -1.56
C ASP A 190 -8.42 -20.18 -2.41
N LEU A 191 -7.22 -19.62 -2.24
CA LEU A 191 -6.80 -18.45 -3.00
C LEU A 191 -6.59 -18.81 -4.48
N GLN A 192 -7.46 -18.26 -5.32
CA GLN A 192 -7.32 -18.33 -6.77
C GLN A 192 -6.57 -17.10 -7.30
N ILE A 193 -5.25 -17.02 -7.14
CA ILE A 193 -4.46 -15.96 -7.79
C ILE A 193 -3.44 -16.56 -8.73
N ASP A 194 -3.45 -16.09 -9.98
CA ASP A 194 -2.63 -16.64 -11.04
C ASP A 194 -1.35 -15.84 -11.27
N GLY A 195 -1.32 -14.56 -10.93
CA GLY A 195 -0.15 -13.71 -11.02
C GLY A 195 -0.32 -12.39 -10.29
N PHE A 196 0.77 -11.63 -10.18
CA PHE A 196 0.82 -10.40 -9.37
C PHE A 196 1.37 -9.20 -10.13
N LEU A 197 0.79 -8.02 -9.85
CA LEU A 197 1.42 -6.73 -10.11
C LEU A 197 2.06 -6.22 -8.82
N GLY A 198 3.40 -6.19 -8.80
CA GLY A 198 4.19 -5.85 -7.62
C GLY A 198 4.25 -4.35 -7.37
N PRO A 199 4.23 -3.90 -6.10
CA PRO A 199 4.07 -2.50 -5.72
C PRO A 199 5.35 -1.69 -6.00
N GLY A 200 5.31 -0.74 -6.95
CA GLY A 200 6.48 0.03 -7.38
C GLY A 200 7.20 0.77 -6.27
N HIS A 201 6.49 1.61 -5.51
CA HIS A 201 7.11 2.40 -4.43
C HIS A 201 7.66 1.53 -3.29
N VAL A 202 6.97 0.45 -2.91
CA VAL A 202 7.49 -0.48 -1.88
C VAL A 202 8.77 -1.15 -2.38
N SER A 203 8.77 -1.57 -3.65
CA SER A 203 9.94 -2.18 -4.30
C SER A 203 11.12 -1.22 -4.44
N MET A 204 10.89 0.10 -4.46
CA MET A 204 11.97 1.09 -4.38
C MET A 204 12.72 1.02 -3.04
N VAL A 205 12.04 0.60 -1.96
CA VAL A 205 12.63 0.48 -0.62
C VAL A 205 13.27 -0.89 -0.40
N ILE A 206 12.54 -1.97 -0.70
CA ILE A 206 13.00 -3.34 -0.38
C ILE A 206 13.68 -4.06 -1.55
N GLY A 207 13.61 -3.50 -2.76
CA GLY A 207 14.07 -4.14 -3.98
C GLY A 207 13.11 -5.22 -4.49
N ILE A 208 13.43 -5.81 -5.64
CA ILE A 208 12.58 -6.82 -6.29
C ILE A 208 12.81 -8.25 -5.77
N ARG A 209 14.01 -8.54 -5.25
CA ARG A 209 14.39 -9.89 -4.79
C ARG A 209 13.57 -10.37 -3.60
N CYS A 210 12.98 -9.45 -2.85
CA CYS A 210 12.09 -9.79 -1.75
C CYS A 210 10.84 -10.55 -2.21
N TYR A 211 10.48 -10.48 -3.50
CA TYR A 211 9.32 -11.18 -4.06
C TYR A 211 9.67 -12.52 -4.74
N ASP A 212 10.96 -12.89 -4.84
CA ASP A 212 11.39 -14.11 -5.57
C ASP A 212 10.72 -15.39 -5.05
N PHE A 213 10.33 -15.38 -3.77
CA PHE A 213 9.61 -16.48 -3.14
C PHE A 213 8.26 -16.78 -3.80
N ILE A 214 7.59 -15.77 -4.39
CA ILE A 214 6.28 -15.95 -5.04
C ILE A 214 6.43 -16.89 -6.25
N ALA A 215 7.43 -16.64 -7.09
CA ALA A 215 7.72 -17.48 -8.24
C ALA A 215 8.34 -18.82 -7.83
N ARG A 216 9.26 -18.82 -6.86
CA ARG A 216 9.99 -20.02 -6.43
C ARG A 216 9.10 -21.01 -5.68
N ASP A 217 8.37 -20.52 -4.69
CA ASP A 217 7.66 -21.36 -3.71
C ASP A 217 6.20 -21.59 -4.15
N TYR A 218 5.55 -20.60 -4.77
CA TYR A 218 4.13 -20.66 -5.17
C TYR A 218 3.89 -20.75 -6.68
N ARG A 219 4.96 -20.70 -7.49
CA ARG A 219 4.89 -20.81 -8.96
C ARG A 219 3.97 -19.76 -9.61
N ARG A 220 3.88 -18.56 -9.01
CA ARG A 220 3.11 -17.44 -9.57
C ARG A 220 4.04 -16.36 -10.11
N PRO A 221 3.87 -15.92 -11.37
CA PRO A 221 4.65 -14.81 -11.90
C PRO A 221 4.26 -13.49 -11.23
N ILE A 222 5.25 -12.61 -11.12
CA ILE A 222 5.09 -11.24 -10.60
C ILE A 222 5.91 -10.29 -11.45
N THR A 223 5.32 -9.13 -11.75
CA THR A 223 6.05 -8.00 -12.36
C THR A 223 5.83 -6.75 -11.52
N VAL A 224 6.92 -6.13 -11.06
CA VAL A 224 6.86 -4.83 -10.36
C VAL A 224 6.56 -3.73 -11.37
N ALA A 225 5.57 -2.88 -11.05
CA ALA A 225 5.07 -1.86 -11.96
C ALA A 225 5.13 -0.44 -11.36
N GLY A 226 5.30 0.56 -12.23
CA GLY A 226 4.99 1.96 -11.94
C GLY A 226 3.49 2.21 -11.82
N PHE A 227 3.06 3.47 -11.89
CA PHE A 227 1.68 3.88 -11.60
C PHE A 227 0.94 4.45 -12.79
N GLU A 228 1.60 4.59 -13.94
CA GLU A 228 1.00 5.07 -15.17
C GLU A 228 0.31 3.93 -15.92
N PRO A 229 -0.68 4.22 -16.81
CA PRO A 229 -1.45 3.17 -17.47
C PRO A 229 -0.59 2.24 -18.33
N LEU A 230 0.45 2.75 -18.99
CA LEU A 230 1.38 1.90 -19.73
C LEU A 230 2.25 1.03 -18.82
N ASP A 231 2.63 1.51 -17.63
CA ASP A 231 3.37 0.69 -16.67
C ASP A 231 2.56 -0.56 -16.28
N LEU A 232 1.28 -0.36 -15.98
CA LEU A 232 0.37 -1.42 -15.57
C LEU A 232 0.05 -2.40 -16.71
N LEU A 233 -0.24 -1.88 -17.91
CA LEU A 233 -0.48 -2.71 -19.09
C LEU A 233 0.76 -3.50 -19.49
N GLN A 234 1.95 -2.90 -19.43
CA GLN A 234 3.19 -3.59 -19.74
C GLN A 234 3.50 -4.68 -18.71
N ALA A 235 3.35 -4.37 -17.41
CA ALA A 235 3.53 -5.35 -16.35
C ALA A 235 2.54 -6.52 -16.48
N LEU A 236 1.29 -6.25 -16.83
CA LEU A 236 0.30 -7.28 -17.12
C LEU A 236 0.68 -8.12 -18.34
N SER A 237 1.11 -7.52 -19.45
CA SER A 237 1.58 -8.25 -20.64
C SER A 237 2.73 -9.20 -20.28
N MET A 238 3.69 -8.75 -19.47
CA MET A 238 4.80 -9.59 -18.99
C MET A 238 4.34 -10.76 -18.09
N VAL A 239 3.35 -10.53 -17.22
CA VAL A 239 2.77 -11.61 -16.39
C VAL A 239 2.01 -12.60 -17.26
N VAL A 240 1.17 -12.11 -18.18
CA VAL A 240 0.36 -12.93 -19.09
C VAL A 240 1.26 -13.78 -20.01
N GLN A 241 2.36 -13.21 -20.53
CA GLN A 241 3.35 -13.94 -21.31
C GLN A 241 3.94 -15.12 -20.51
N GLN A 242 4.35 -14.89 -19.25
CA GLN A 242 4.89 -15.94 -18.39
C GLN A 242 3.88 -17.06 -18.04
N ILE A 243 2.58 -16.79 -18.12
CA ILE A 243 1.52 -17.79 -17.89
C ILE A 243 1.15 -18.54 -19.17
N ALA A 244 1.36 -17.90 -20.33
CA ALA A 244 1.12 -18.48 -21.64
C ALA A 244 2.21 -19.47 -22.05
N ASP A 245 3.47 -19.19 -21.68
CA ASP A 245 4.64 -20.05 -21.91
C ASP A 245 4.69 -21.25 -20.95
#